data_AF-A0A8B8P3I3-F1
#
_entry.id   AF-A0A8B8P3I3-F1
#
_cell.length_a   1.000
_cell.length_b   1.000
_cell.length_c   1.000
_cell.angle_alpha   90.00
_cell.angle_beta   90.00
_cell.angle_gamma   90.00
#
_symmetry.space_group_name_H-M   'P 1'
#
loop_
_entity.id
_entity.type
_entity.pdbx_description
1 polymer ?
#
loop_
_entity_poly.entity_id
_entity_poly.type
_entity_poly.pdbx_seq_one_letter_code
_entity_poly.pdbx_strand_id
1 'polypeptide(L)'
;MVNRPDKRLGVREGRSTMEEDSLAMNGGDGPNSYSQNCKYQVAFFPPHMFPGAASDQTKLLLMHSIEEKLMIPPANAAWQVFRIADLGCSVGPNTFTSMQTIIDTINLAYVNASLGSDQIPEFQVFFNDQTINDFNTPFRALPPNRPYMGAGVSGSFHGRLFPAASMNLMHSAFALPWLTKVPEEVKKVSSHAWNGGRIPYAGSSHRVAEAFAS
;
A
#
# COMPACT_ATOMS: atom_id res chain seq x y z
N MET A 1 13.67 -42.85 -47.36
CA MET A 1 12.64 -43.02 -46.32
C MET A 1 12.61 -41.76 -45.47
N VAL A 2 11.66 -40.87 -45.74
CA VAL A 2 11.46 -39.63 -44.98
C VAL A 2 10.30 -39.90 -44.02
N ASN A 3 10.60 -40.05 -42.74
CA ASN A 3 9.58 -40.22 -41.70
C ASN A 3 8.92 -38.87 -41.41
N ARG A 4 7.60 -38.79 -41.62
CA ARG A 4 6.75 -37.70 -41.12
C ARG A 4 6.56 -37.87 -39.61
N PRO A 5 6.66 -36.81 -38.79
CA PRO A 5 6.14 -36.88 -37.43
C PRO A 5 4.65 -36.55 -37.40
N ASP A 6 3.93 -37.40 -36.66
CA ASP A 6 2.52 -37.38 -36.32
C ASP A 6 2.14 -36.10 -35.56
N LYS A 7 1.21 -35.29 -36.10
CA LYS A 7 0.64 -34.12 -35.42
C LYS A 7 -0.50 -34.58 -34.51
N ARG A 8 -0.16 -35.04 -33.31
CA ARG A 8 -1.15 -35.08 -32.21
C ARG A 8 -1.16 -33.72 -31.51
N LEU A 9 -2.19 -32.95 -31.84
CA LEU A 9 -2.61 -31.75 -31.14
C LEU A 9 -2.95 -32.11 -29.69
N GLY A 10 -2.01 -31.89 -28.79
CA GLY A 10 -2.30 -31.80 -27.37
C GLY A 10 -3.02 -30.48 -27.11
N VAL A 11 -4.31 -30.55 -26.83
CA VAL A 11 -5.10 -29.44 -26.30
C VAL A 11 -4.46 -29.07 -24.95
N ARG A 12 -3.77 -27.92 -24.90
CA ARG A 12 -3.47 -27.27 -23.62
C ARG A 12 -4.79 -26.73 -23.09
N GLU A 13 -5.37 -27.42 -22.12
CA GLU A 13 -6.41 -26.84 -21.28
C GLU A 13 -5.86 -25.54 -20.69
N GLY A 14 -6.51 -24.43 -21.05
CA GLY A 14 -6.24 -23.13 -20.49
C GLY A 14 -6.58 -23.16 -19.01
N ARG A 15 -5.55 -23.18 -18.17
CA ARG A 15 -5.69 -22.74 -16.78
C ARG A 15 -6.05 -21.26 -16.84
N SER A 16 -7.33 -20.93 -16.64
CA SER A 16 -7.74 -19.54 -16.43
C SER A 16 -7.08 -19.07 -15.14
N THR A 17 -5.90 -18.48 -15.26
CA THR A 17 -5.42 -17.55 -14.24
C THR A 17 -6.49 -16.47 -14.17
N MET A 18 -7.24 -16.40 -13.08
CA MET A 18 -8.00 -15.18 -12.80
C MET A 18 -6.95 -14.07 -12.77
N GLU A 19 -6.90 -13.24 -13.81
CA GLU A 19 -6.13 -12.02 -13.77
C GLU A 19 -6.72 -11.20 -12.63
N GLU A 20 -5.95 -11.04 -11.55
CA GLU A 20 -6.24 -10.05 -10.54
C GLU A 20 -6.22 -8.70 -11.25
N ASP A 21 -7.31 -7.93 -11.17
CA ASP A 21 -7.39 -6.61 -11.79
C ASP A 21 -6.37 -5.72 -11.09
N SER A 22 -5.15 -5.67 -11.65
CA SER A 22 -4.05 -4.89 -11.10
C SER A 22 -4.32 -3.42 -11.42
N LEU A 23 -4.50 -2.60 -10.38
CA LEU A 23 -4.83 -1.18 -10.50
C LEU A 23 -3.74 -0.33 -9.83
N ALA A 24 -3.24 0.67 -10.55
CA ALA A 24 -2.28 1.64 -10.03
C ALA A 24 -2.72 3.07 -10.38
N MET A 25 -2.21 4.04 -9.63
CA MET A 25 -2.47 5.44 -9.93
C MET A 25 -1.73 5.90 -11.19
N ASN A 26 -2.17 7.02 -11.79
CA ASN A 26 -1.51 7.61 -12.95
C ASN A 26 -0.03 7.93 -12.64
N GLY A 27 0.88 7.22 -13.31
CA GLY A 27 2.33 7.37 -13.17
C GLY A 27 2.89 8.69 -13.70
N GLY A 28 4.19 8.89 -13.48
CA GLY A 28 4.92 10.08 -13.91
C GLY A 28 4.82 11.29 -12.99
N ASP A 29 5.34 12.40 -13.49
CA ASP A 29 5.50 13.70 -12.81
C ASP A 29 4.80 14.86 -13.53
N GLY A 30 4.12 14.58 -14.65
CA GLY A 30 3.38 15.58 -15.43
C GLY A 30 2.08 16.06 -14.74
N PRO A 31 1.40 17.07 -15.31
CA PRO A 31 0.24 17.72 -14.67
C PRO A 31 -0.95 16.80 -14.34
N ASN A 32 -1.11 15.69 -15.07
CA ASN A 32 -2.19 14.70 -14.86
C ASN A 32 -1.74 13.48 -14.03
N SER A 33 -0.48 13.47 -13.58
CA SER A 33 0.05 12.39 -12.75
C SER A 33 -0.52 12.45 -11.34
N TYR A 34 -0.51 11.32 -10.66
CA TYR A 34 -0.88 11.26 -9.24
C TYR A 34 0.06 12.10 -8.37
N SER A 35 1.36 12.12 -8.68
CA SER A 35 2.35 12.89 -7.89
C SER A 35 2.04 14.38 -7.82
N GLN A 36 1.37 14.95 -8.83
CA GLN A 36 0.91 16.35 -8.85
C GLN A 36 -0.51 16.56 -8.28
N ASN A 37 -1.29 15.49 -8.09
CA ASN A 37 -2.72 15.55 -7.74
C ASN A 37 -3.09 14.80 -6.45
N CYS A 38 -2.11 14.41 -5.62
CA CYS A 38 -2.33 13.57 -4.44
C CYS A 38 -2.61 14.33 -3.13
N LYS A 39 -2.99 15.61 -3.21
CA LYS A 39 -3.17 16.48 -2.02
C LYS A 39 -4.38 16.09 -1.18
N TYR A 40 -5.42 15.53 -1.79
CA TYR A 40 -6.63 15.12 -1.08
C TYR A 40 -6.40 13.98 -0.10
N GLN A 41 -5.52 13.03 -0.45
CA GLN A 41 -5.14 11.91 0.41
C GLN A 41 -4.38 12.38 1.66
N VAL A 42 -3.74 13.55 1.59
CA VAL A 42 -3.08 14.20 2.73
C VAL A 42 -4.06 15.03 3.56
N ALA A 43 -5.17 15.48 2.96
CA ALA A 43 -6.14 16.40 3.56
C ALA A 43 -7.51 15.77 3.87
N PHE A 44 -7.59 14.45 3.95
CA PHE A 44 -8.85 13.68 3.93
C PHE A 44 -9.80 13.93 5.11
N PHE A 45 -9.36 14.58 6.19
CA PHE A 45 -10.28 15.02 7.24
C PHE A 45 -10.80 16.44 6.95
N PRO A 46 -12.04 16.61 6.45
CA PRO A 46 -12.53 17.94 6.16
C PRO A 46 -12.48 18.83 7.41
N PRO A 47 -12.03 20.10 7.29
CA PRO A 47 -11.93 21.02 8.42
C PRO A 47 -13.26 21.33 9.10
N HIS A 48 -14.40 21.01 8.46
CA HIS A 48 -15.73 21.16 9.04
C HIS A 48 -16.13 20.02 9.98
N MET A 49 -15.51 18.85 9.87
CA MET A 49 -15.75 17.75 10.81
C MET A 49 -14.86 17.91 12.05
N PHE A 50 -13.67 18.52 11.88
CA PHE A 50 -12.73 18.85 12.96
C PHE A 50 -11.93 20.13 12.61
N PRO A 51 -12.10 21.26 13.33
CA PRO A 51 -11.41 22.50 13.00
C PRO A 51 -9.93 22.46 13.45
N GLY A 52 -9.02 22.33 12.48
CA GLY A 52 -7.56 22.39 12.66
C GLY A 52 -6.81 21.41 11.75
N ALA A 53 -6.35 21.89 10.59
CA ALA A 53 -5.44 21.21 9.64
C ALA A 53 -5.59 19.68 9.47
N ALA A 54 -6.33 19.27 8.44
CA ALA A 54 -6.57 17.88 8.05
C ALA A 54 -5.33 16.97 7.92
N SER A 55 -4.17 17.54 7.56
CA SER A 55 -2.89 16.82 7.46
C SER A 55 -2.32 16.41 8.80
N ASP A 56 -2.64 17.15 9.86
CA ASP A 56 -2.08 16.92 11.17
C ASP A 56 -2.75 15.76 11.88
N GLN A 57 -4.04 15.50 11.64
CA GLN A 57 -4.75 14.44 12.39
C GLN A 57 -4.33 13.02 11.99
N THR A 58 -4.26 12.67 10.71
CA THR A 58 -3.77 11.34 10.29
C THR A 58 -2.35 11.13 10.77
N LYS A 59 -1.53 12.18 10.69
CA LYS A 59 -0.16 12.18 11.18
C LYS A 59 -0.12 11.94 12.71
N LEU A 60 -0.93 12.65 13.48
CA LEU A 60 -1.02 12.49 14.94
C LEU A 60 -1.53 11.10 15.33
N LEU A 61 -2.52 10.56 14.63
CA LEU A 61 -3.03 9.20 14.86
C LEU A 61 -1.95 8.15 14.58
N LEU A 62 -1.18 8.33 13.51
CA LEU A 62 -0.05 7.47 13.18
C LEU A 62 1.04 7.56 14.25
N MET A 63 1.43 8.76 14.65
CA MET A 63 2.41 9.00 15.71
C MET A 63 1.98 8.34 17.03
N HIS A 64 0.75 8.63 17.49
CA HIS A 64 0.19 8.07 18.71
C HIS A 64 0.12 6.53 18.66
N SER A 65 -0.28 5.96 17.52
CA SER A 65 -0.35 4.50 17.36
C SER A 65 1.04 3.85 17.46
N ILE A 66 2.08 4.51 16.95
CA ILE A 66 3.46 4.05 17.09
C ILE A 66 3.92 4.18 18.54
N GLU A 67 3.74 5.33 19.16
CA GLU A 67 4.15 5.57 20.55
C GLU A 67 3.48 4.58 21.53
N GLU A 68 2.21 4.24 21.31
CA GLU A 68 1.47 3.31 22.17
C GLU A 68 1.87 1.84 21.95
N LYS A 69 2.25 1.44 20.72
CA LYS A 69 2.45 0.03 20.36
C LYS A 69 3.91 -0.37 20.13
N LEU A 70 4.82 0.59 19.98
CA LEU A 70 6.23 0.31 19.75
C LEU A 70 6.87 -0.28 21.01
N MET A 71 7.36 -1.52 20.89
CA MET A 71 8.13 -2.18 21.93
C MET A 71 9.61 -2.07 21.61
N ILE A 72 10.32 -1.24 22.38
CA ILE A 72 11.77 -1.14 22.28
C ILE A 72 12.39 -2.28 23.09
N PRO A 73 13.11 -3.21 22.43
CA PRO A 73 13.74 -4.32 23.13
C PRO A 73 14.89 -3.81 24.02
N PRO A 74 15.26 -4.57 25.07
CA PRO A 74 16.44 -4.26 25.87
C PRO A 74 17.72 -4.31 25.01
N ALA A 75 18.78 -3.67 25.49
CA ALA A 75 20.05 -3.52 24.78
C ALA A 75 20.64 -4.83 24.23
N ASN A 76 20.48 -5.94 24.94
CA ASN A 76 20.98 -7.27 24.54
C ASN A 76 20.14 -7.97 23.45
N ALA A 77 18.99 -7.40 23.11
CA ALA A 77 18.08 -7.87 22.05
C ALA A 77 17.73 -6.74 21.07
N ALA A 78 18.58 -5.71 20.99
CA ALA A 78 18.36 -4.53 20.17
C ALA A 78 18.18 -4.90 18.69
N TRP A 79 17.19 -4.27 18.05
CA TRP A 79 17.03 -4.34 16.61
C TRP A 79 18.28 -3.74 15.96
N GLN A 80 18.89 -4.49 15.04
CA GLN A 80 19.96 -3.94 14.19
C GLN A 80 19.36 -3.20 12.99
N VAL A 81 18.28 -3.76 12.43
CA VAL A 81 17.52 -3.17 11.32
C VAL A 81 16.04 -3.16 11.70
N PHE A 82 15.40 -2.01 11.57
CA PHE A 82 13.96 -1.84 11.72
C PHE A 82 13.32 -1.74 10.33
N ARG A 83 12.53 -2.76 9.97
CA ARG A 83 11.92 -2.89 8.64
C ARG A 83 10.50 -2.36 8.63
N ILE A 84 10.24 -1.43 7.71
CA ILE A 84 8.96 -0.76 7.51
C ILE A 84 8.48 -1.08 6.09
N ALA A 85 7.20 -1.38 5.90
CA ALA A 85 6.59 -1.46 4.56
C ALA A 85 5.47 -0.44 4.42
N ASP A 86 5.43 0.25 3.28
CA ASP A 86 4.28 1.04 2.84
C ASP A 86 3.53 0.26 1.76
N LEU A 87 2.32 -0.21 2.08
CA LEU A 87 1.48 -1.04 1.24
C LEU A 87 0.50 -0.16 0.44
N GLY A 88 0.75 -0.05 -0.88
CA GLY A 88 0.08 0.89 -1.78
C GLY A 88 0.77 2.26 -1.80
N CYS A 89 2.09 2.28 -2.02
CA CYS A 89 2.91 3.48 -1.98
C CYS A 89 2.64 4.46 -3.13
N SER A 90 2.04 3.99 -4.23
CA SER A 90 1.79 4.74 -5.45
C SER A 90 3.08 5.39 -6.00
N VAL A 91 2.97 6.55 -6.64
CA VAL A 91 4.07 7.28 -7.31
C VAL A 91 4.33 8.66 -6.71
N GLY A 92 3.48 9.08 -5.76
CA GLY A 92 3.44 10.45 -5.24
C GLY A 92 4.25 10.66 -3.97
N PRO A 93 4.51 11.93 -3.58
CA PRO A 93 5.33 12.27 -2.42
C PRO A 93 4.76 11.84 -1.06
N ASN A 94 3.47 11.46 -1.01
CA ASN A 94 2.78 11.09 0.21
C ASN A 94 3.47 9.93 0.94
N THR A 95 3.96 8.93 0.20
CA THR A 95 4.69 7.80 0.78
C THR A 95 5.93 8.27 1.55
N PHE A 96 6.70 9.21 1.01
CA PHE A 96 7.90 9.73 1.68
C PHE A 96 7.55 10.51 2.95
N THR A 97 6.49 11.31 2.92
CA THR A 97 6.01 12.06 4.09
C THR A 97 5.56 11.11 5.21
N SER A 98 4.82 10.06 4.87
CA SER A 98 4.42 9.03 5.84
C SER A 98 5.64 8.32 6.41
N MET A 99 6.57 7.85 5.58
CA MET A 99 7.76 7.13 6.04
C MET A 99 8.67 8.00 6.91
N GLN A 100 8.83 9.27 6.56
CA GLN A 100 9.58 10.22 7.40
C GLN A 100 8.92 10.38 8.77
N THR A 101 7.59 10.57 8.81
CA THR A 101 6.84 10.66 10.07
C THR A 101 7.04 9.43 10.94
N ILE A 102 6.93 8.23 10.36
CA ILE A 102 7.10 6.97 11.10
C ILE A 102 8.51 6.90 11.70
N ILE A 103 9.53 7.17 10.89
CA ILE A 103 10.92 7.08 11.33
C ILE A 103 11.23 8.13 12.40
N ASP A 104 10.77 9.37 12.24
CA ASP A 104 10.96 10.43 13.22
C ASP A 104 10.30 10.07 14.56
N THR A 105 9.11 9.48 14.52
CA THR A 105 8.38 9.02 15.72
C THR A 105 9.13 7.89 16.43
N ILE A 106 9.62 6.90 15.67
CA ILE A 106 10.41 5.80 16.23
C ILE A 106 11.70 6.35 16.84
N ASN A 107 12.43 7.21 16.13
CA ASN A 107 13.65 7.84 16.65
C ASN A 107 13.39 8.58 17.95
N LEU A 108 12.31 9.36 18.02
CA LEU A 108 11.92 10.08 19.23
C LEU A 108 11.63 9.11 20.39
N ALA A 109 10.97 7.98 20.13
CA ALA A 109 10.73 6.97 21.14
C ALA A 109 12.03 6.35 21.69
N TYR A 110 13.03 6.11 20.85
CA TYR A 110 14.37 5.64 21.30
C TYR A 110 15.09 6.70 22.14
N VAL A 111 15.03 7.97 21.73
CA VAL A 111 15.61 9.09 22.50
C VAL A 111 14.92 9.22 23.87
N ASN A 112 13.60 9.14 23.91
CA ASN A 112 12.82 9.23 25.16
C ASN A 112 13.08 8.03 26.09
N ALA A 113 13.43 6.88 25.55
CA ALA A 113 13.89 5.72 26.32
C ALA A 113 15.33 5.88 26.87
N SER A 114 15.96 7.05 26.68
CA SER A 114 17.34 7.35 27.11
C SER A 114 18.39 6.40 26.52
N LEU A 115 18.12 5.86 25.33
CA LEU A 115 19.07 5.00 24.61
C LEU A 115 20.03 5.86 23.79
N GLY A 116 21.29 5.43 23.72
CA GLY A 116 22.33 6.08 22.91
C GLY A 116 22.02 6.03 21.41
N SER A 117 22.60 6.92 20.61
CA SER A 117 22.41 6.93 19.16
C SER A 117 22.90 5.64 18.48
N ASP A 118 23.88 5.00 19.10
CA ASP A 118 24.43 3.68 18.79
C ASP A 118 23.44 2.51 19.02
N GLN A 119 22.31 2.76 19.67
CA GLN A 119 21.24 1.78 19.88
C GLN A 119 20.02 1.97 18.98
N ILE A 120 20.00 3.05 18.19
CA ILE A 120 18.94 3.28 17.21
C ILE A 120 19.20 2.36 16.00
N PRO A 121 18.23 1.53 15.58
CA PRO A 121 18.41 0.63 14.45
C PRO A 121 18.59 1.39 13.13
N GLU A 122 19.25 0.75 12.17
CA GLU A 122 19.17 1.20 10.78
C GLU A 122 17.75 0.98 10.24
N PHE A 123 17.23 1.92 9.46
CA PHE A 123 15.89 1.79 8.87
C PHE A 123 15.95 1.24 7.45
N GLN A 124 15.12 0.24 7.17
CA GLN A 124 14.88 -0.27 5.82
C GLN A 124 13.39 -0.14 5.49
N VAL A 125 13.10 0.63 4.44
CA VAL A 125 11.74 0.91 3.97
C VAL A 125 11.49 0.16 2.66
N PHE A 126 10.41 -0.59 2.64
CA PHE A 126 9.89 -1.27 1.45
C PHE A 126 8.66 -0.53 0.92
N PHE A 127 8.78 -0.01 -0.29
CA PHE A 127 7.70 0.63 -1.04
C PHE A 127 6.99 -0.44 -1.86
N ASN A 128 5.81 -0.85 -1.43
CA ASN A 128 5.00 -1.84 -2.12
C ASN A 128 3.88 -1.18 -2.93
N ASP A 129 3.70 -1.65 -4.16
CA ASP A 129 2.51 -1.38 -4.96
C ASP A 129 2.32 -2.50 -5.99
N GLN A 130 1.25 -2.42 -6.77
CA GLN A 130 0.96 -3.33 -7.86
C GLN A 130 2.11 -3.39 -8.87
N THR A 131 2.23 -4.53 -9.56
CA THR A 131 3.31 -4.75 -10.54
C THR A 131 3.30 -3.75 -11.70
N ILE A 132 2.14 -3.18 -12.01
CA ILE A 132 1.97 -2.17 -13.06
C ILE A 132 2.31 -0.75 -12.61
N ASN A 133 2.57 -0.53 -11.32
CA ASN A 133 2.89 0.79 -10.79
C ASN A 133 4.21 1.33 -11.38
N ASP A 134 4.28 2.65 -11.58
CA ASP A 134 5.49 3.30 -12.03
C ASP A 134 6.45 3.54 -10.85
N PHE A 135 7.26 2.53 -10.53
CA PHE A 135 8.29 2.64 -9.49
C PHE A 135 9.46 3.57 -9.88
N ASN A 136 9.65 3.90 -11.16
CA ASN A 136 10.78 4.73 -11.59
C ASN A 136 10.62 6.17 -11.10
N THR A 137 9.40 6.70 -11.15
CA THR A 137 9.10 8.07 -10.72
C THR A 137 9.44 8.31 -9.24
N PRO A 138 8.91 7.56 -8.26
CA PRO A 138 9.27 7.76 -6.86
C PRO A 138 10.75 7.45 -6.61
N PHE A 139 11.38 6.47 -7.26
CA PHE A 139 12.82 6.22 -7.05
C PHE A 139 13.73 7.34 -7.55
N ARG A 140 13.35 8.05 -8.62
CA ARG A 140 14.05 9.29 -9.02
C ARG A 140 13.84 10.43 -8.02
N ALA A 141 12.71 10.44 -7.32
CA ALA A 141 12.33 11.48 -6.37
C ALA A 141 12.69 11.16 -4.91
N LEU A 142 13.35 10.02 -4.63
CA LEU A 142 13.74 9.64 -3.27
C LEU A 142 14.60 10.74 -2.62
N PRO A 143 14.30 11.16 -1.37
CA PRO A 143 15.10 12.20 -0.72
C PRO A 143 16.56 11.74 -0.56
N PRO A 144 17.56 12.56 -0.95
CA PRO A 144 18.96 12.16 -0.90
C PRO A 144 19.47 11.98 0.54
N ASN A 145 18.98 12.80 1.48
CA ASN A 145 19.39 12.79 2.89
C ASN A 145 18.44 11.97 3.79
N ARG A 146 17.74 10.99 3.22
CA ARG A 146 16.80 10.16 3.97
C ARG A 146 17.53 9.27 5.00
N PRO A 147 16.97 9.06 6.21
CA PRO A 147 17.58 8.22 7.24
C PRO A 147 17.32 6.72 7.04
N TYR A 148 17.08 6.26 5.81
CA TYR A 148 16.71 4.87 5.52
C TYR A 148 17.18 4.35 4.16
N MET A 149 17.40 3.04 4.09
CA MET A 149 17.53 2.32 2.82
C MET A 149 16.14 2.07 2.23
N GLY A 150 15.94 2.40 0.95
CA GLY A 150 14.67 2.20 0.25
C GLY A 150 14.75 1.05 -0.74
N ALA A 151 13.71 0.21 -0.81
CA ALA A 151 13.56 -0.86 -1.80
C ALA A 151 12.12 -0.93 -2.31
N GLY A 152 11.95 -1.33 -3.57
CA GLY A 152 10.63 -1.61 -4.16
C GLY A 152 10.20 -3.05 -4.00
N VAL A 153 8.92 -3.28 -3.77
CA VAL A 153 8.31 -4.60 -3.73
C VAL A 153 7.07 -4.59 -4.61
N SER A 154 7.18 -5.15 -5.82
CA SER A 154 6.06 -5.23 -6.74
C SER A 154 5.17 -6.43 -6.43
N GLY A 155 3.85 -6.18 -6.35
CA GLY A 155 2.85 -7.23 -6.12
C GLY A 155 1.65 -6.75 -5.32
N SER A 156 0.54 -7.47 -5.45
CA SER A 156 -0.67 -7.23 -4.65
C SER A 156 -0.41 -7.52 -3.17
N PHE A 157 -0.74 -6.57 -2.28
CA PHE A 157 -0.68 -6.77 -0.83
C PHE A 157 -1.78 -7.70 -0.29
N HIS A 158 -2.73 -8.12 -1.14
CA HIS A 158 -3.67 -9.19 -0.82
C HIS A 158 -3.01 -10.59 -0.86
N GLY A 159 -1.80 -10.68 -1.44
CA GLY A 159 -0.94 -11.86 -1.43
C GLY A 159 0.23 -11.75 -0.44
N ARG A 160 1.09 -12.76 -0.42
CA ARG A 160 2.33 -12.74 0.37
C ARG A 160 3.39 -11.90 -0.33
N LEU A 161 3.85 -10.83 0.32
CA LEU A 161 4.94 -9.96 -0.16
C LEU A 161 6.28 -10.22 0.53
N PHE A 162 6.25 -10.59 1.81
CA PHE A 162 7.44 -10.71 2.65
C PHE A 162 7.57 -12.10 3.27
N PRO A 163 8.80 -12.54 3.62
CA PRO A 163 9.01 -13.72 4.46
C PRO A 163 8.27 -13.62 5.80
N ALA A 164 8.03 -14.76 6.44
CA ALA A 164 7.44 -14.77 7.78
C ALA A 164 8.36 -14.05 8.79
N ALA A 165 7.77 -13.27 9.70
CA ALA A 165 8.47 -12.55 10.78
C ALA A 165 9.61 -11.62 10.31
N SER A 166 9.54 -11.07 9.09
CA SER A 166 10.59 -10.20 8.56
C SER A 166 10.29 -8.70 8.65
N MET A 167 9.11 -8.29 9.11
CA MET A 167 8.70 -6.88 9.12
C MET A 167 8.39 -6.43 10.56
N ASN A 168 8.82 -5.22 10.92
CA ASN A 168 8.54 -4.63 12.23
C ASN A 168 7.28 -3.77 12.20
N LEU A 169 7.06 -3.04 11.11
CA LEU A 169 5.89 -2.17 10.93
C LEU A 169 5.40 -2.23 9.48
N MET A 170 4.08 -2.25 9.31
CA MET A 170 3.42 -2.07 8.02
C MET A 170 2.46 -0.89 8.11
N HIS A 171 2.50 -0.03 7.10
CA HIS A 171 1.64 1.13 6.93
C HIS A 171 0.86 0.97 5.62
N SER A 172 -0.39 1.43 5.59
CA SER A 172 -1.18 1.54 4.37
C SER A 172 -2.14 2.70 4.51
N ALA A 173 -2.17 3.58 3.52
CA ALA A 173 -3.08 4.71 3.48
C ALA A 173 -3.77 4.77 2.11
N PHE A 174 -5.10 4.84 2.10
CA PHE A 174 -5.93 4.92 0.88
C PHE A 174 -5.81 3.75 -0.12
N ALA A 175 -5.14 2.65 0.26
CA ALA A 175 -5.00 1.48 -0.60
C ALA A 175 -5.99 0.36 -0.27
N LEU A 176 -6.35 0.17 1.02
CA LEU A 176 -7.25 -0.90 1.47
C LEU A 176 -8.66 -0.92 0.82
N PRO A 177 -9.28 0.22 0.44
CA PRO A 177 -10.58 0.20 -0.23
C PRO A 177 -10.56 -0.43 -1.64
N TRP A 178 -9.38 -0.65 -2.24
CA TRP A 178 -9.24 -1.27 -3.56
C TRP A 178 -9.37 -2.80 -3.43
N LEU A 179 -10.51 -3.31 -3.91
CA LEU A 179 -10.80 -4.75 -3.93
C LEU A 179 -9.97 -5.46 -5.00
N THR A 180 -9.69 -6.75 -4.76
CA THR A 180 -9.00 -7.63 -5.72
C THR A 180 -9.81 -7.87 -6.99
N LYS A 181 -11.14 -7.78 -6.89
CA LYS A 181 -12.08 -7.94 -8.01
C LYS A 181 -13.42 -7.30 -7.68
N VAL A 182 -14.19 -7.00 -8.73
CA VAL A 182 -15.60 -6.63 -8.61
C VAL A 182 -16.44 -7.89 -8.31
N PRO A 183 -17.37 -7.88 -7.34
CA PRO A 183 -18.25 -9.02 -7.06
C PRO A 183 -19.00 -9.50 -8.32
N GLU A 184 -19.13 -10.81 -8.50
CA GLU A 184 -19.69 -11.37 -9.74
C GLU A 184 -21.19 -11.10 -9.88
N GLU A 185 -21.88 -11.11 -8.74
CA GLU A 185 -23.30 -10.88 -8.59
C GLU A 185 -23.71 -9.44 -8.93
N VAL A 186 -22.82 -8.45 -8.82
CA VAL A 186 -23.14 -7.07 -9.20
C VAL A 186 -23.05 -6.84 -10.70
N LYS A 187 -22.35 -7.73 -11.42
CA LYS A 187 -22.16 -7.70 -12.88
C LYS A 187 -23.28 -8.42 -13.64
N LYS A 188 -23.95 -9.39 -13.00
CA LYS A 188 -24.94 -10.26 -13.65
C LYS A 188 -26.32 -9.63 -13.64
N VAL A 189 -26.89 -9.33 -14.81
CA VAL A 189 -28.25 -8.74 -14.95
C VAL A 189 -29.34 -9.59 -14.25
N SER A 190 -29.18 -10.91 -14.25
CA SER A 190 -30.11 -11.84 -13.59
C SER A 190 -30.00 -11.87 -12.06
N SER A 191 -28.98 -11.22 -11.49
CA SER A 191 -28.74 -11.21 -10.05
C SER A 191 -29.60 -10.18 -9.35
N HIS A 192 -30.05 -10.51 -8.14
CA HIS A 192 -30.71 -9.53 -7.26
C HIS A 192 -29.77 -8.43 -6.75
N ALA A 193 -28.45 -8.62 -6.89
CA ALA A 193 -27.43 -7.65 -6.55
C ALA A 193 -26.91 -6.89 -7.78
N TRP A 194 -27.55 -7.00 -8.96
CA TRP A 194 -27.11 -6.28 -10.16
C TRP A 194 -27.06 -4.76 -9.95
N ASN A 195 -25.91 -4.12 -10.18
CA ASN A 195 -25.72 -2.67 -9.93
C ASN A 195 -26.17 -1.77 -11.11
N GLY A 196 -26.77 -2.35 -12.16
CA GLY A 196 -27.58 -1.66 -13.18
C GLY A 196 -27.17 -0.24 -13.60
N GLY A 197 -26.11 -0.10 -14.40
CA GLY A 197 -25.70 1.19 -14.97
C GLY A 197 -25.02 2.15 -13.98
N ARG A 198 -24.73 1.71 -12.76
CA ARG A 198 -23.99 2.48 -11.75
C ARG A 198 -22.59 1.90 -11.54
N ILE A 199 -21.66 2.77 -11.18
CA ILE A 199 -20.28 2.41 -10.84
C ILE A 199 -20.13 2.19 -9.32
N PRO A 200 -20.45 3.16 -8.44
CA PRO A 200 -20.34 2.93 -7.00
C PRO A 200 -21.51 2.08 -6.48
N TYR A 201 -21.31 1.44 -5.34
CA TYR A 201 -22.39 0.86 -4.53
C TYR A 201 -23.11 1.89 -3.66
N ALA A 202 -22.53 3.08 -3.48
CA ALA A 202 -23.13 4.16 -2.72
C ALA A 202 -24.47 4.58 -3.35
N GLY A 203 -25.55 4.53 -2.56
CA GLY A 203 -26.91 4.78 -3.05
C GLY A 203 -27.52 3.65 -3.88
N SER A 204 -26.86 2.50 -3.97
CA SER A 204 -27.41 1.28 -4.56
C SER A 204 -28.25 0.47 -3.58
N SER A 205 -28.84 -0.62 -4.06
CA SER A 205 -29.69 -1.48 -3.24
C SER A 205 -28.86 -2.12 -2.11
N HIS A 206 -29.53 -2.50 -1.02
CA HIS A 206 -28.89 -3.19 0.10
C HIS A 206 -28.12 -4.45 -0.36
N ARG A 207 -28.67 -5.19 -1.34
CA ARG A 207 -28.02 -6.38 -1.92
C ARG A 207 -26.72 -6.07 -2.66
N VAL A 208 -26.61 -4.90 -3.30
CA VAL A 208 -25.35 -4.45 -3.90
C VAL A 208 -24.34 -4.16 -2.79
N ALA A 209 -24.75 -3.45 -1.73
CA ALA A 209 -23.85 -3.14 -0.62
C ALA A 209 -23.36 -4.41 0.10
N GLU A 210 -24.23 -5.40 0.31
CA GLU A 210 -23.86 -6.72 0.86
C GLU A 210 -22.85 -7.45 -0.02
N ALA A 211 -23.03 -7.44 -1.34
CA ALA A 211 -22.10 -8.05 -2.29
C ALA A 211 -20.70 -7.42 -2.27
N PHE A 212 -20.59 -6.11 -2.04
CA PHE A 212 -19.29 -5.43 -1.87
C PHE A 212 -18.67 -5.65 -0.49
N ALA A 213 -19.42 -6.14 0.49
CA ALA A 213 -18.96 -6.37 1.86
C ALA A 213 -18.62 -7.84 2.17
N SER A 214 -18.98 -8.78 1.27
CA SER A 214 -18.71 -10.22 1.40
C SER A 214 -17.30 -10.61 0.96
#